data_AF-A0A7S1Q4L1-F1
#
_entry.id   AF-A0A7S1Q4L1-F1
#
_cell.length_a   1.000
_cell.length_b   1.000
_cell.length_c   1.000
_cell.angle_alpha   90.00
_cell.angle_beta   90.00
_cell.angle_gamma   90.00
#
_symmetry.space_group_name_H-M   'P 1'
#
loop_
_entity.id
_entity.type
_entity.pdbx_description
1 polymer ?
#
loop_
_entity_poly.entity_id
_entity_poly.type
_entity_poly.pdbx_seq_one_letter_code
_entity_poly.pdbx_strand_id
1 'polypeptide(L)'
;MSDYDDDFESEASPTRSEVAASAHPSARKRASSQGSQRPRVTHERRLVTPPSALVQLSSDDSREIAELRKANLALRAELLSLNTKLDEQLGQRGQRVSRAPAVARGAAMLPSDRLSAKNDQLRRENAELREQLNRPHIQQRMSEIRNAIGHVLKQLEDANSELKGLQNVQAHQDQQLVRIRAVEAEMAATRGDHAEVLRRAKEQSRQLKDVREADMAEYSKLIRHVERMEEKVKVQNEIGAAVKSVETVKEQVDEKDRMIDALKYQVAVLSRTSAGDKKKTKAVRDRLQRELHNLREEASSLRKQVKALGTAAEMGVDTRV
;
A
#
# COMPACT_ATOMS: atom_id res chain seq x y z
N MET A 1 4.51 50.09 5.89
CA MET A 1 4.03 51.15 4.97
C MET A 1 4.07 50.55 3.58
N SER A 2 2.93 50.59 2.90
CA SER A 2 2.53 49.94 1.64
C SER A 2 2.27 48.44 1.71
N ASP A 3 1.04 48.18 2.15
CA ASP A 3 0.15 47.09 1.80
C ASP A 3 0.10 46.84 0.29
N TYR A 4 -0.02 45.57 -0.11
CA TYR A 4 -0.66 45.19 -1.36
C TYR A 4 -1.42 43.89 -1.14
N ASP A 5 -2.73 44.07 -1.00
CA ASP A 5 -3.78 43.09 -1.23
C ASP A 5 -3.74 42.63 -2.68
N ASP A 6 -3.93 41.33 -2.92
CA ASP A 6 -4.41 40.81 -4.20
C ASP A 6 -5.38 39.67 -3.91
N ASP A 7 -6.65 40.07 -3.85
CA ASP A 7 -7.82 39.23 -4.00
C ASP A 7 -7.83 38.64 -5.41
N PHE A 8 -7.93 37.31 -5.53
CA PHE A 8 -8.31 36.66 -6.77
C PHE A 8 -9.47 35.70 -6.53
N GLU A 9 -10.67 36.24 -6.69
CA GLU A 9 -11.88 35.48 -6.95
C GLU A 9 -11.72 34.70 -8.27
N SER A 10 -12.07 33.42 -8.26
CA SER A 10 -12.50 32.75 -9.49
C SER A 10 -13.52 31.66 -9.17
N GLU A 11 -14.77 32.01 -9.42
CA GLU A 11 -15.87 31.10 -9.65
C GLU A 11 -15.52 30.15 -10.80
N ALA A 12 -15.74 28.84 -10.63
CA ALA A 12 -16.18 27.96 -11.71
C ALA A 12 -16.58 26.58 -11.15
N SER A 13 -17.88 26.34 -11.06
CA SER A 13 -18.43 24.99 -11.04
C SER A 13 -18.51 24.45 -12.47
N PRO A 14 -18.30 23.15 -12.70
CA PRO A 14 -18.96 22.45 -13.80
C PRO A 14 -19.98 21.45 -13.28
N THR A 15 -21.21 21.65 -13.74
CA THR A 15 -22.31 20.69 -13.78
C THR A 15 -22.08 19.69 -14.92
N ARG A 16 -22.40 18.39 -14.72
CA ARG A 16 -23.32 17.60 -15.59
C ARG A 16 -23.34 16.09 -15.26
N SER A 17 -24.57 15.56 -15.32
CA SER A 17 -24.95 14.21 -15.83
C SER A 17 -24.64 13.02 -14.92
N GLU A 18 -25.50 12.03 -14.65
CA GLU A 18 -26.79 11.54 -15.14
C GLU A 18 -27.15 10.42 -14.12
N VAL A 19 -28.38 10.08 -13.75
CA VAL A 19 -29.28 9.14 -14.43
C VAL A 19 -30.58 9.01 -13.60
N ALA A 20 -31.71 9.26 -14.27
CA ALA A 20 -33.04 8.62 -14.22
C ALA A 20 -33.66 8.18 -12.87
N ALA A 21 -34.83 8.74 -12.49
CA ALA A 21 -36.19 8.21 -12.74
C ALA A 21 -36.62 7.13 -11.72
N SER A 22 -37.82 7.02 -11.16
CA SER A 22 -39.14 7.60 -11.43
C SER A 22 -40.11 7.26 -10.27
N ALA A 23 -41.07 8.15 -10.04
CA ALA A 23 -42.49 7.90 -9.76
C ALA A 23 -42.95 7.13 -8.49
N HIS A 24 -43.46 7.94 -7.55
CA HIS A 24 -44.76 7.94 -6.86
C HIS A 24 -45.54 6.65 -6.46
N PRO A 25 -46.25 6.71 -5.32
CA PRO A 25 -47.06 5.63 -4.77
C PRO A 25 -48.50 5.65 -5.30
N SER A 26 -49.15 4.50 -5.34
CA SER A 26 -50.60 4.43 -5.55
C SER A 26 -51.26 3.44 -4.60
N ALA A 27 -52.18 4.00 -3.82
CA ALA A 27 -53.15 3.32 -2.98
C ALA A 27 -54.08 2.43 -3.82
N ARG A 28 -54.49 1.29 -3.25
CA ARG A 28 -55.68 0.58 -3.70
C ARG A 28 -56.50 0.12 -2.50
N LYS A 29 -57.77 0.54 -2.49
CA LYS A 29 -58.81 0.26 -1.49
C LYS A 29 -59.84 -0.72 -2.10
N ARG A 30 -60.38 -1.58 -1.23
CA ARG A 30 -61.67 -2.35 -1.28
C ARG A 30 -61.68 -3.61 -2.18
N ALA A 31 -62.35 -4.72 -1.84
CA ALA A 31 -63.44 -4.97 -0.90
C ALA A 31 -63.49 -6.44 -0.37
N SER A 32 -64.04 -6.58 0.84
CA SER A 32 -64.88 -7.66 1.43
C SER A 32 -64.90 -9.10 0.88
N SER A 33 -64.75 -10.08 1.79
CA SER A 33 -65.82 -11.06 2.06
C SER A 33 -65.64 -11.72 3.44
N GLN A 34 -66.78 -12.00 4.08
CA GLN A 34 -66.93 -12.60 5.41
C GLN A 34 -66.58 -14.09 5.39
N GLY A 35 -66.08 -14.62 6.50
CA GLY A 35 -65.86 -16.05 6.70
C GLY A 35 -65.47 -16.40 8.13
N SER A 36 -66.41 -16.26 9.06
CA SER A 36 -66.30 -16.77 10.43
C SER A 36 -66.30 -18.30 10.41
N GLN A 37 -65.17 -18.94 10.72
CA GLN A 37 -65.14 -20.36 11.11
C GLN A 37 -64.15 -20.60 12.24
N ARG A 38 -64.68 -21.15 13.34
CA ARG A 38 -63.96 -21.66 14.51
C ARG A 38 -63.00 -22.80 14.10
N PRO A 39 -61.84 -22.99 14.77
CA PRO A 39 -60.99 -24.13 14.52
C PRO A 39 -61.61 -25.39 15.15
N ARG A 40 -61.96 -26.38 14.32
CA ARG A 40 -62.18 -27.77 14.75
C ARG A 40 -60.85 -28.51 14.68
N VAL A 41 -60.39 -28.95 15.85
CA VAL A 41 -59.30 -29.92 16.00
C VAL A 41 -59.82 -31.28 15.55
N THR A 42 -59.26 -31.84 14.49
CA THR A 42 -59.36 -33.27 14.17
C THR A 42 -58.00 -33.77 13.70
N HIS A 43 -57.44 -34.70 14.47
CA HIS A 43 -56.24 -35.47 14.16
C HIS A 43 -56.48 -36.32 12.91
N GLU A 44 -55.82 -35.97 11.80
CA GLU A 44 -55.58 -36.92 10.72
C GLU A 44 -54.07 -37.11 10.53
N ARG A 45 -53.65 -38.35 10.79
CA ARG A 45 -52.32 -38.88 10.52
C ARG A 45 -52.00 -38.73 9.04
N ARG A 46 -51.25 -37.69 8.68
CA ARG A 46 -50.48 -37.72 7.43
C ARG A 46 -49.32 -38.69 7.62
N LEU A 47 -49.37 -39.82 6.92
CA LEU A 47 -48.19 -40.63 6.59
C LEU A 47 -47.28 -39.76 5.74
N VAL A 48 -46.39 -39.02 6.42
CA VAL A 48 -45.27 -38.33 5.79
C VAL A 48 -44.16 -39.36 5.65
N THR A 49 -43.94 -39.81 4.42
CA THR A 49 -42.66 -40.41 4.02
C THR A 49 -41.54 -39.46 4.44
N PRO A 50 -40.53 -39.91 5.21
CA PRO A 50 -39.45 -39.01 5.61
C PRO A 50 -38.67 -38.58 4.36
N PRO A 51 -38.25 -37.32 4.26
CA PRO A 51 -37.37 -36.89 3.20
C PRO A 51 -36.03 -37.64 3.35
N SER A 52 -35.57 -38.26 2.27
CA SER A 52 -34.20 -38.77 2.13
C SER A 52 -33.21 -37.61 2.19
N ALA A 53 -32.94 -37.12 3.40
CA ALA A 53 -31.77 -36.32 3.68
C ALA A 53 -30.64 -37.30 3.99
N LEU A 54 -29.71 -37.43 3.05
CA LEU A 54 -28.38 -37.98 3.29
C LEU A 54 -27.68 -37.11 4.35
N VAL A 55 -27.98 -37.37 5.61
CA VAL A 55 -27.18 -36.88 6.73
C VAL A 55 -25.91 -37.71 6.70
N GLN A 56 -24.81 -37.10 6.23
CA GLN A 56 -23.48 -37.61 6.48
C GLN A 56 -23.22 -37.49 7.98
N LEU A 57 -23.69 -38.49 8.74
CA LEU A 57 -23.36 -38.66 10.14
C LEU A 57 -21.85 -38.80 10.25
N SER A 58 -21.22 -38.11 11.20
CA SER A 58 -19.80 -38.27 11.45
C SER A 58 -19.51 -39.73 11.84
N SER A 59 -18.26 -40.20 11.66
CA SER A 59 -17.89 -41.57 12.05
C SER A 59 -18.19 -41.87 13.51
N ASP A 60 -18.20 -40.83 14.34
CA ASP A 60 -18.40 -40.92 15.78
C ASP A 60 -19.89 -41.02 16.11
N ASP A 61 -20.76 -40.25 15.44
CA ASP A 61 -22.22 -40.38 15.58
C ASP A 61 -22.71 -41.77 15.13
N SER A 62 -22.10 -42.33 14.09
CA SER A 62 -22.44 -43.66 13.59
C SER A 62 -22.06 -44.78 14.57
N ARG A 63 -20.96 -44.61 15.31
CA ARG A 63 -20.54 -45.52 16.37
C ARG A 63 -21.44 -45.42 17.60
N GLU A 64 -21.75 -44.20 18.03
CA GLU A 64 -22.66 -43.98 19.16
C GLU A 64 -24.06 -44.55 18.89
N ILE A 65 -24.59 -44.36 17.68
CA ILE A 65 -25.86 -44.97 17.26
C ILE A 65 -25.80 -46.50 17.28
N ALA A 66 -24.67 -47.10 16.89
CA ALA A 66 -24.49 -48.55 16.92
C ALA A 66 -24.44 -49.10 18.35
N GLU A 67 -23.76 -48.40 19.27
CA GLU A 67 -23.72 -48.76 20.69
C GLU A 67 -25.09 -48.63 21.35
N LEU A 68 -25.82 -47.54 21.09
CA LEU A 68 -27.18 -47.33 21.58
C LEU A 68 -28.16 -48.40 21.06
N ARG A 69 -28.00 -48.84 19.81
CA ARG A 69 -28.79 -49.95 19.24
C ARG A 69 -28.47 -51.28 19.92
N LYS A 70 -27.20 -51.55 20.21
CA LYS A 70 -26.76 -52.76 20.93
C LYS A 70 -27.30 -52.77 22.37
N ALA A 71 -27.24 -51.64 23.07
CA ALA A 71 -27.82 -51.48 24.41
C ALA A 71 -29.34 -51.65 24.40
N ASN A 72 -30.04 -51.10 23.41
CA ASN A 72 -31.49 -51.28 23.26
C ASN A 72 -31.88 -52.75 23.02
N LEU A 73 -31.10 -53.48 22.22
CA LEU A 73 -31.33 -54.91 22.00
C LEU A 73 -31.11 -55.72 23.27
N ALA A 74 -30.07 -55.39 24.05
CA ALA A 74 -29.82 -56.04 25.34
C ALA A 74 -30.98 -55.82 26.33
N LEU A 75 -31.46 -54.58 26.46
CA LEU A 75 -32.61 -54.25 27.33
C LEU A 75 -33.89 -54.95 26.89
N ARG A 76 -34.13 -55.09 25.58
CA ARG A 76 -35.29 -55.84 25.07
C ARG A 76 -35.19 -57.33 25.38
N ALA A 77 -34.00 -57.92 25.31
CA ALA A 77 -33.78 -59.31 25.69
C ALA A 77 -34.00 -59.53 27.19
N GLU A 78 -33.55 -58.59 28.03
CA GLU A 78 -33.77 -58.63 29.48
C GLU A 78 -35.26 -58.50 29.84
N LEU A 79 -35.99 -57.59 29.18
CA LEU A 79 -37.44 -57.47 29.35
C LEU A 79 -38.18 -58.75 28.95
N LEU A 80 -37.79 -59.40 27.86
CA LEU A 80 -38.37 -60.69 27.46
C LEU A 80 -38.05 -61.80 28.48
N SER A 81 -36.84 -61.82 29.05
CA SER A 81 -36.47 -62.76 30.12
C SER A 81 -37.25 -62.52 31.41
N LEU A 82 -37.48 -61.26 31.78
CA LEU A 82 -38.32 -60.91 32.93
C LEU A 82 -39.78 -61.30 32.70
N ASN A 83 -40.29 -61.06 31.48
CA ASN A 83 -41.68 -61.39 31.15
C ASN A 83 -41.92 -62.91 31.16
N THR A 84 -40.98 -63.70 30.61
CA THR A 84 -41.04 -65.17 30.69
C THR A 84 -40.97 -65.68 32.12
N LYS A 85 -40.13 -65.11 32.99
CA LYS A 85 -40.11 -65.44 34.43
C LYS A 85 -41.43 -65.08 35.13
N LEU A 86 -42.05 -63.97 34.74
CA LEU A 86 -43.32 -63.54 35.29
C LEU A 86 -44.46 -64.46 34.84
N ASP A 87 -44.46 -64.88 33.57
CA ASP A 87 -45.38 -65.88 33.02
C ASP A 87 -45.18 -67.25 33.68
N GLU A 88 -43.94 -67.67 33.96
CA GLU A 88 -43.65 -68.89 34.73
C GLU A 88 -44.18 -68.79 36.17
N GLN A 89 -43.99 -67.65 36.85
CA GLN A 89 -44.52 -67.43 38.20
C GLN A 89 -46.06 -67.38 38.22
N LEU A 90 -46.68 -66.77 37.21
CA LEU A 90 -48.13 -66.76 37.06
C LEU A 90 -48.67 -68.14 36.67
N GLY A 91 -47.96 -68.90 35.85
CA GLY A 91 -48.27 -70.29 35.51
C GLY A 91 -48.19 -71.21 36.73
N GLN A 92 -47.15 -71.06 37.56
CA GLN A 92 -47.01 -71.79 38.83
C GLN A 92 -48.08 -71.39 39.86
N ARG A 93 -48.47 -70.11 39.90
CA ARG A 93 -49.59 -69.65 40.75
C ARG A 93 -50.94 -70.10 40.21
N GLY A 94 -51.14 -70.13 38.89
CA GLY A 94 -52.35 -70.59 38.23
C GLY A 94 -52.56 -72.10 38.33
N GLN A 95 -51.49 -72.90 38.28
CA GLN A 95 -51.55 -74.36 38.49
C GLN A 95 -51.83 -74.75 39.95
N ARG A 96 -51.53 -73.89 40.93
CA ARG A 96 -51.89 -74.12 42.34
C ARG A 96 -53.37 -73.86 42.64
N VAL A 97 -54.15 -73.33 41.70
CA VAL A 97 -55.57 -72.96 41.92
C VAL A 97 -56.55 -74.00 41.35
N SER A 98 -56.08 -75.05 40.68
CA SER A 98 -56.94 -76.05 40.04
C SER A 98 -56.81 -77.47 40.60
N ARG A 99 -56.96 -77.65 41.92
CA ARG A 99 -57.50 -78.89 42.56
C ARG A 99 -57.55 -78.78 44.10
N ALA A 100 -58.71 -78.43 44.65
CA ALA A 100 -59.26 -78.97 45.90
C ALA A 100 -60.61 -78.28 46.24
N PRO A 101 -61.67 -79.04 46.60
CA PRO A 101 -62.91 -78.44 47.08
C PRO A 101 -62.82 -78.11 48.57
N ALA A 102 -63.45 -76.99 48.93
CA ALA A 102 -63.95 -76.64 50.26
C ALA A 102 -62.97 -76.66 51.44
N VAL A 103 -62.35 -75.50 51.74
CA VAL A 103 -62.00 -75.16 53.14
C VAL A 103 -62.25 -73.67 53.40
N ALA A 104 -63.11 -73.45 54.39
CA ALA A 104 -63.24 -72.29 55.27
C ALA A 104 -63.31 -70.88 54.65
N ARG A 105 -64.52 -70.32 54.68
CA ARG A 105 -64.72 -68.88 54.86
C ARG A 105 -64.04 -68.45 56.16
N GLY A 106 -62.84 -67.93 56.01
CA GLY A 106 -62.06 -67.28 57.06
C GLY A 106 -61.37 -66.05 56.50
N ALA A 107 -62.01 -65.35 55.56
CA ALA A 107 -61.60 -64.00 55.24
C ALA A 107 -61.91 -63.16 56.48
N ALA A 108 -60.88 -62.78 57.23
CA ALA A 108 -60.94 -61.70 58.19
C ALA A 108 -61.33 -60.43 57.43
N MET A 109 -62.64 -60.25 57.22
CA MET A 109 -63.21 -58.96 56.91
C MET A 109 -62.87 -58.08 58.11
N LEU A 110 -62.01 -57.10 57.90
CA LEU A 110 -62.03 -55.90 58.74
C LEU A 110 -63.51 -55.50 58.91
N PRO A 111 -63.99 -55.21 60.13
CA PRO A 111 -65.40 -54.90 60.34
C PRO A 111 -65.77 -53.79 59.35
N SER A 112 -66.71 -54.07 58.43
CA SER A 112 -67.13 -53.13 57.38
C SER A 112 -67.47 -51.76 57.97
N ASP A 113 -67.98 -51.75 59.21
CA ASP A 113 -68.32 -50.56 59.98
C ASP A 113 -67.11 -49.71 60.37
N ARG A 114 -65.94 -50.31 60.64
CA ARG A 114 -64.69 -49.56 60.92
C ARG A 114 -64.13 -48.91 59.67
N LEU A 115 -64.24 -49.59 58.52
CA LEU A 115 -63.84 -49.02 57.23
C LEU A 115 -64.78 -47.89 56.81
N SER A 116 -66.09 -48.04 57.05
CA SER A 116 -67.08 -46.98 56.81
C SER A 116 -66.82 -45.76 57.70
N ALA A 117 -66.62 -45.96 59.01
CA ALA A 117 -66.34 -44.87 59.95
C ALA A 117 -65.06 -44.11 59.59
N LYS A 118 -64.00 -44.82 59.17
CA LYS A 118 -62.76 -44.20 58.69
C LYS A 118 -62.98 -43.44 57.38
N ASN A 119 -63.83 -43.95 56.48
CA ASN A 119 -64.16 -43.26 55.23
C ASN A 119 -64.93 -41.96 55.49
N ASP A 120 -65.92 -42.00 56.39
CA ASP A 120 -66.69 -40.82 56.76
C ASP A 120 -65.86 -39.78 57.51
N GLN A 121 -64.92 -40.22 58.35
CA GLN A 121 -63.92 -39.34 58.96
C GLN A 121 -63.04 -38.67 57.89
N LEU A 122 -62.48 -39.45 56.96
CA LEU A 122 -61.68 -38.91 55.86
C LEU A 122 -62.47 -37.96 54.95
N ARG A 123 -63.77 -38.18 54.77
CA ARG A 123 -64.64 -37.26 54.02
C ARG A 123 -64.83 -35.93 54.74
N ARG A 124 -65.00 -35.95 56.07
CA ARG A 124 -65.07 -34.74 56.89
C ARG A 124 -63.75 -33.98 56.88
N GLU A 125 -62.63 -34.66 57.10
CA GLU A 125 -61.29 -34.07 57.02
C GLU A 125 -61.03 -33.46 55.63
N ASN A 126 -61.42 -34.15 54.55
CA ASN A 126 -61.32 -33.60 53.20
C ASN A 126 -62.23 -32.38 52.98
N ALA A 127 -63.43 -32.36 53.55
CA ALA A 127 -64.33 -31.21 53.47
C ALA A 127 -63.75 -30.00 54.22
N GLU A 128 -63.22 -30.21 55.43
CA GLU A 128 -62.56 -29.19 56.23
C GLU A 128 -61.31 -28.64 55.53
N LEU A 129 -60.47 -29.50 54.94
CA LEU A 129 -59.30 -29.07 54.17
C LEU A 129 -59.69 -28.26 52.92
N ARG A 130 -60.77 -28.65 52.23
CA ARG A 130 -61.31 -27.87 51.09
C ARG A 130 -61.83 -26.51 51.56
N GLU A 131 -62.52 -26.46 52.69
CA GLU A 131 -63.00 -25.21 53.27
C GLU A 131 -61.83 -24.30 53.69
N GLN A 132 -60.80 -24.86 54.32
CA GLN A 132 -59.57 -24.14 54.68
C GLN A 132 -58.87 -23.56 53.44
N LEU A 133 -58.71 -24.35 52.37
CA LEU A 133 -58.11 -23.88 51.12
C LEU A 133 -58.94 -22.78 50.44
N ASN A 134 -60.27 -22.86 50.57
CA ASN A 134 -61.21 -21.88 50.01
C ASN A 134 -61.41 -20.66 50.90
N ARG A 135 -60.72 -20.55 52.05
CA ARG A 135 -60.82 -19.34 52.87
C ARG A 135 -60.34 -18.12 52.08
N PRO A 136 -61.06 -17.00 52.15
CA PRO A 136 -60.83 -15.84 51.28
C PRO A 136 -59.41 -15.27 51.41
N HIS A 137 -58.84 -15.27 52.62
CA HIS A 137 -57.47 -14.78 52.84
C HIS A 137 -56.39 -15.68 52.19
N ILE A 138 -56.60 -17.00 52.10
CA ILE A 138 -55.68 -17.90 51.41
C ILE A 138 -55.76 -17.68 49.90
N GLN A 139 -56.98 -17.56 49.35
CA GLN A 139 -57.18 -17.25 47.94
C GLN A 139 -56.60 -15.89 47.55
N GLN A 140 -56.75 -14.89 48.41
CA GLN A 140 -56.15 -13.56 48.23
C GLN A 140 -54.62 -13.61 48.26
N ARG A 141 -54.01 -14.31 49.23
CA ARG A 141 -52.55 -14.48 49.25
C ARG A 141 -52.04 -15.22 48.01
N MET A 142 -52.77 -16.23 47.54
CA MET A 142 -52.43 -16.95 46.32
C MET A 142 -52.53 -16.07 45.07
N SER A 143 -53.50 -15.17 44.98
CA SER A 143 -53.61 -14.22 43.87
C SER A 143 -52.53 -13.13 43.92
N GLU A 144 -52.24 -12.60 45.11
CA GLU A 144 -51.14 -11.66 45.35
C GLU A 144 -49.79 -12.26 44.94
N ILE A 145 -49.51 -13.51 45.36
CA ILE A 145 -48.29 -14.24 44.95
C ILE A 145 -48.28 -14.45 43.43
N ARG A 146 -49.41 -14.85 42.82
CA ARG A 146 -49.48 -15.04 41.36
C ARG A 146 -49.20 -13.75 40.60
N ASN A 147 -49.73 -12.62 41.07
CA ASN A 147 -49.47 -11.31 40.48
C ASN A 147 -48.00 -10.90 40.65
N ALA A 148 -47.42 -11.12 41.83
CA ALA A 148 -46.01 -10.85 42.09
C ALA A 148 -45.09 -11.68 41.18
N ILE A 149 -45.37 -12.98 41.00
CA ILE A 149 -44.66 -13.84 40.06
C ILE A 149 -44.80 -13.30 38.63
N GLY A 150 -46.00 -12.90 38.22
CA GLY A 150 -46.23 -12.29 36.91
C GLY A 150 -45.40 -11.04 36.67
N HIS A 151 -45.28 -10.16 37.67
CA HIS A 151 -44.43 -8.97 37.59
C HIS A 151 -42.94 -9.31 37.46
N VAL A 152 -42.45 -10.26 38.26
CA VAL A 152 -41.05 -10.71 38.19
C VAL A 152 -40.73 -11.33 36.84
N LEU A 153 -41.63 -12.15 36.28
CA LEU A 153 -41.45 -12.73 34.96
C LEU A 153 -41.36 -11.66 33.88
N LYS A 154 -42.22 -10.64 33.93
CA LYS A 154 -42.15 -9.52 32.99
C LYS A 154 -40.83 -8.75 33.11
N GLN A 155 -40.38 -8.47 34.34
CA GLN A 155 -39.08 -7.82 34.56
C GLN A 155 -37.90 -8.66 34.03
N LEU A 156 -37.97 -9.98 34.16
CA LEU A 156 -36.97 -10.89 33.60
C LEU A 156 -36.98 -10.88 32.06
N GLU A 157 -38.15 -10.83 31.44
CA GLU A 157 -38.28 -10.72 29.98
C GLU A 157 -37.69 -9.39 29.48
N ASP A 158 -38.04 -8.28 30.13
CA ASP A 158 -37.53 -6.94 29.80
C ASP A 158 -36.00 -6.91 29.95
N ALA A 159 -35.44 -7.38 31.07
CA ALA A 159 -33.99 -7.45 31.30
C ALA A 159 -33.27 -8.35 30.29
N ASN A 160 -33.87 -9.47 29.88
CA ASN A 160 -33.29 -10.35 28.86
C ASN A 160 -33.30 -9.70 27.47
N SER A 161 -34.33 -8.91 27.17
CA SER A 161 -34.38 -8.14 25.92
C SER A 161 -33.31 -7.03 25.90
N GLU A 162 -33.08 -6.35 27.02
CA GLU A 162 -32.01 -5.36 27.18
C GLU A 162 -30.63 -5.99 27.07
N LEU A 163 -30.40 -7.14 27.72
CA LEU A 163 -29.14 -7.88 27.62
C LEU A 163 -28.81 -8.28 26.18
N LYS A 164 -29.81 -8.75 25.42
CA LYS A 164 -29.62 -9.03 23.98
C LYS A 164 -29.30 -7.76 23.20
N GLY A 165 -29.94 -6.64 23.53
CA GLY A 165 -29.63 -5.33 22.95
C GLY A 165 -28.17 -4.94 23.19
N LEU A 166 -27.71 -5.05 24.44
CA LEU A 166 -26.33 -4.75 24.84
C LEU A 166 -25.31 -5.69 24.17
N GLN A 167 -25.62 -6.99 24.06
CA GLN A 167 -24.78 -7.95 23.35
C GLN A 167 -24.62 -7.59 21.87
N ASN A 168 -25.67 -7.13 21.20
CA ASN A 168 -25.59 -6.68 19.81
C ASN A 168 -24.73 -5.41 19.67
N VAL A 169 -24.86 -4.47 20.60
CA VAL A 169 -24.01 -3.26 20.64
C VAL A 169 -22.54 -3.64 20.86
N GLN A 170 -22.26 -4.55 21.78
CA GLN A 170 -20.91 -5.04 22.03
C GLN A 170 -20.32 -5.71 20.79
N ALA A 171 -21.08 -6.60 20.14
CA ALA A 171 -20.64 -7.25 18.90
C ALA A 171 -20.33 -6.23 17.79
N HIS A 172 -21.13 -5.17 17.67
CA HIS A 172 -20.86 -4.09 16.73
C HIS A 172 -19.59 -3.30 17.09
N GLN A 173 -19.37 -2.99 18.37
CA GLN A 173 -18.15 -2.32 18.84
C GLN A 173 -16.90 -3.17 18.57
N ASP A 174 -16.96 -4.47 18.82
CA ASP A 174 -15.86 -5.40 18.53
C ASP A 174 -15.54 -5.42 17.04
N GLN A 175 -16.55 -5.45 16.17
CA GLN A 175 -16.33 -5.34 14.72
C GLN A 175 -15.69 -4.00 14.32
N GLN A 176 -16.09 -2.89 14.94
CA GLN A 176 -15.48 -1.59 14.69
C GLN A 176 -14.01 -1.56 15.12
N LEU A 177 -13.67 -2.11 16.29
CA LEU A 177 -12.28 -2.21 16.75
C LEU A 177 -11.41 -3.05 15.83
N VAL A 178 -11.94 -4.16 15.30
CA VAL A 178 -11.24 -4.97 14.27
C VAL A 178 -10.96 -4.15 13.02
N ARG A 179 -11.93 -3.36 12.54
CA ARG A 179 -11.74 -2.48 11.37
C ARG A 179 -10.71 -1.38 11.63
N ILE A 180 -10.74 -0.75 12.81
CA ILE A 180 -9.76 0.28 13.19
C ILE A 180 -8.34 -0.32 13.18
N ARG A 181 -8.15 -1.48 13.80
CA ARG A 181 -6.84 -2.16 13.81
C ARG A 181 -6.35 -2.52 12.41
N ALA A 182 -7.25 -2.93 11.51
CA ALA A 182 -6.91 -3.21 10.12
C ALA A 182 -6.42 -1.94 9.39
N VAL A 183 -7.14 -0.82 9.55
CA VAL A 183 -6.73 0.48 8.97
C VAL A 183 -5.41 0.97 9.56
N GLU A 184 -5.19 0.81 10.87
CA GLU A 184 -3.91 1.16 11.51
C GLU A 184 -2.74 0.33 10.96
N ALA A 185 -2.96 -0.96 10.71
CA ALA A 185 -1.96 -1.84 10.10
C ALA A 185 -1.63 -1.41 8.65
N GLU A 186 -2.64 -1.06 7.84
CA GLU A 186 -2.44 -0.53 6.49
C GLU A 186 -1.71 0.82 6.49
N MET A 187 -2.06 1.73 7.41
CA MET A 187 -1.34 2.99 7.61
C MET A 187 0.12 2.78 8.04
N ALA A 188 0.39 1.78 8.89
CA ALA A 188 1.75 1.45 9.28
C ALA A 188 2.58 0.92 8.10
N ALA A 189 2.00 0.06 7.25
CA ALA A 189 2.64 -0.45 6.04
C ALA A 189 2.98 0.68 5.06
N THR A 190 2.01 1.54 4.75
CA THR A 190 2.21 2.69 3.84
C THR A 190 3.24 3.70 4.36
N ARG A 191 3.31 3.92 5.69
CA ARG A 191 4.37 4.73 6.30
C ARG A 191 5.75 4.10 6.14
N GLY A 192 5.86 2.78 6.28
CA GLY A 192 7.09 2.03 6.02
C GLY A 192 7.55 2.21 4.57
N ASP A 193 6.64 2.04 3.62
CA ASP A 193 6.92 2.23 2.19
C ASP A 193 7.34 3.68 1.88
N HIS A 194 6.68 4.68 2.48
CA HIS A 194 7.05 6.08 2.30
C HIS A 194 8.45 6.39 2.84
N ALA A 195 8.83 5.80 3.98
CA ALA A 195 10.18 5.93 4.52
C ALA A 195 11.23 5.31 3.60
N GLU A 196 10.95 4.15 3.00
CA GLU A 196 11.83 3.55 1.99
C GLU A 196 11.98 4.41 0.74
N VAL A 197 10.87 4.95 0.21
CA VAL A 197 10.89 5.85 -0.95
C VAL A 197 11.72 7.09 -0.66
N LEU A 198 11.55 7.71 0.51
CA LEU A 198 12.36 8.86 0.93
C LEU A 198 13.85 8.49 1.06
N ARG A 199 14.16 7.30 1.57
CA ARG A 199 15.54 6.81 1.66
C ARG A 199 16.16 6.65 0.27
N ARG A 200 15.45 6.00 -0.66
CA ARG A 200 15.89 5.83 -2.05
C ARG A 200 16.06 7.18 -2.76
N ALA A 201 15.13 8.11 -2.58
CA ALA A 201 15.22 9.45 -3.16
C ALA A 201 16.43 10.24 -2.63
N LYS A 202 16.73 10.16 -1.32
CA LYS A 202 17.93 10.77 -0.73
C LYS A 202 19.21 10.14 -1.28
N GLU A 203 19.23 8.83 -1.46
CA GLU A 203 20.38 8.10 -2.00
C GLU A 203 20.63 8.44 -3.48
N GLN A 204 19.58 8.49 -4.30
CA GLN A 204 19.66 8.97 -5.69
C GLN A 204 20.10 10.44 -5.77
N SER A 205 19.62 11.29 -4.87
CA SER A 205 20.05 12.70 -4.83
C SER A 205 21.54 12.83 -4.50
N ARG A 206 22.08 11.98 -3.62
CA ARG A 206 23.52 11.92 -3.34
C ARG A 206 24.30 11.46 -4.57
N GLN A 207 23.88 10.37 -5.20
CA GLN A 207 24.53 9.87 -6.42
C GLN A 207 24.55 10.92 -7.55
N LEU A 208 23.45 11.65 -7.75
CA LEU A 208 23.40 12.72 -8.75
C LEU A 208 24.32 13.91 -8.40
N LYS A 209 24.53 14.21 -7.12
CA LYS A 209 25.50 15.22 -6.69
C LYS A 209 26.92 14.75 -6.97
N ASP A 210 27.26 13.52 -6.62
CA ASP A 210 28.59 12.95 -6.84
C ASP A 210 28.94 12.91 -8.34
N VAL A 211 27.98 12.53 -9.20
CA VAL A 211 28.15 12.55 -10.67
C VAL A 211 28.35 13.98 -11.17
N ARG A 212 27.54 14.95 -10.72
CA ARG A 212 27.71 16.35 -11.11
C ARG A 212 29.06 16.91 -10.68
N GLU A 213 29.53 16.58 -9.48
CA GLU A 213 30.84 17.01 -8.99
C GLU A 213 31.98 16.40 -9.83
N ALA A 214 31.87 15.13 -10.21
CA ALA A 214 32.81 14.47 -11.11
C ALA A 214 32.82 15.13 -12.50
N ASP A 215 31.66 15.35 -13.10
CA ASP A 215 31.52 16.02 -14.40
C ASP A 215 32.11 17.43 -14.35
N MET A 216 31.82 18.21 -13.31
CA MET A 216 32.38 19.56 -13.13
C MET A 216 33.91 19.55 -12.99
N ALA A 217 34.47 18.51 -12.36
CA ALA A 217 35.92 18.33 -12.28
C ALA A 217 36.53 18.00 -13.66
N GLU A 218 35.86 17.21 -14.48
CA GLU A 218 36.27 16.93 -15.87
C GLU A 218 36.18 18.17 -16.76
N TYR A 219 35.07 18.91 -16.71
CA TYR A 219 34.93 20.18 -17.42
C TYR A 219 36.01 21.18 -17.01
N SER A 220 36.34 21.26 -15.71
CA SER A 220 37.43 22.12 -15.23
C SER A 220 38.79 21.72 -15.80
N LYS A 221 39.07 20.41 -15.96
CA LYS A 221 40.30 19.93 -16.62
C LYS A 221 40.30 20.29 -18.10
N LEU A 222 39.16 20.16 -18.78
CA LEU A 222 39.01 20.50 -20.18
C LEU A 222 39.21 21.99 -20.43
N ILE A 223 38.60 22.86 -19.61
CA ILE A 223 38.77 24.32 -19.69
C ILE A 223 40.26 24.68 -19.58
N ARG A 224 40.97 24.17 -18.57
CA ARG A 224 42.42 24.40 -18.43
C ARG A 224 43.26 23.85 -19.59
N HIS A 225 42.76 22.84 -20.30
CA HIS A 225 43.43 22.33 -21.50
C HIS A 225 43.20 23.25 -22.69
N VAL A 226 41.96 23.73 -22.88
CA VAL A 226 41.60 24.71 -23.90
C VAL A 226 42.38 26.01 -23.70
N GLU A 227 42.43 26.56 -22.49
CA GLU A 227 43.20 27.77 -22.16
C GLU A 227 44.68 27.61 -22.54
N ARG A 228 45.29 26.45 -22.22
CA ARG A 228 46.68 26.15 -22.62
C ARG A 228 46.85 26.05 -24.14
N MET A 229 45.86 25.53 -24.85
CA MET A 229 45.88 25.45 -26.31
C MET A 229 45.72 26.83 -26.95
N GLU A 230 44.83 27.67 -26.42
CA GLU A 230 44.65 29.06 -26.85
C GLU A 230 45.93 29.87 -26.67
N GLU A 231 46.62 29.70 -25.54
CA GLU A 231 47.91 30.36 -25.29
C GLU A 231 48.98 29.90 -26.29
N LYS A 232 49.06 28.59 -26.58
CA LYS A 232 49.97 28.06 -27.61
C LYS A 232 49.68 28.63 -29.00
N VAL A 233 48.41 28.72 -29.38
CA VAL A 233 48.00 29.30 -30.68
C VAL A 233 48.36 30.78 -30.74
N LYS A 234 48.18 31.53 -29.64
CA LYS A 234 48.57 32.94 -29.57
C LYS A 234 50.08 33.11 -29.76
N VAL A 235 50.89 32.31 -29.07
CA VAL A 235 52.35 32.32 -29.24
C VAL A 235 52.75 31.96 -30.66
N GLN A 236 52.13 30.94 -31.27
CA GLN A 236 52.40 30.58 -32.67
C GLN A 236 52.06 31.72 -33.65
N ASN A 237 50.96 32.44 -33.41
CA ASN A 237 50.59 33.60 -34.22
C ASN A 237 51.61 34.75 -34.10
N GLU A 238 52.10 35.02 -32.89
CA GLU A 238 53.16 36.01 -32.64
C GLU A 238 54.46 35.62 -33.33
N ILE A 239 54.87 34.35 -33.26
CA ILE A 239 56.04 33.81 -33.98
C ILE A 239 55.83 33.94 -35.49
N GLY A 240 54.66 33.57 -36.01
CA GLY A 240 54.35 33.69 -37.44
C GLY A 240 54.41 35.13 -37.94
N ALA A 241 53.97 36.10 -37.14
CA ALA A 241 54.11 37.52 -37.45
C ALA A 241 55.59 37.97 -37.45
N ALA A 242 56.38 37.52 -36.48
CA ALA A 242 57.81 37.81 -36.42
C ALA A 242 58.57 37.22 -37.62
N VAL A 243 58.28 35.97 -38.01
CA VAL A 243 58.88 35.31 -39.19
C VAL A 243 58.58 36.10 -40.46
N LYS A 244 57.34 36.53 -40.68
CA LYS A 244 56.98 37.39 -41.83
C LYS A 244 57.76 38.71 -41.82
N SER A 245 57.97 39.32 -40.65
CA SER A 245 58.80 40.52 -40.55
C SER A 245 60.28 40.26 -40.83
N VAL A 246 60.80 39.07 -40.50
CA VAL A 246 62.19 38.70 -40.84
C VAL A 246 62.32 38.48 -42.34
N GLU A 247 61.33 37.86 -42.99
CA GLU A 247 61.31 37.65 -44.44
C GLU A 247 61.31 38.98 -45.20
N THR A 248 60.46 39.95 -44.82
CA THR A 248 60.44 41.26 -45.49
C THR A 248 61.75 42.03 -45.35
N VAL A 249 62.40 41.98 -44.18
CA VAL A 249 63.71 42.64 -43.99
C VAL A 249 64.81 41.90 -44.77
N LYS A 250 64.75 40.57 -44.89
CA LYS A 250 65.68 39.80 -45.75
C LYS A 250 65.54 40.19 -47.22
N GLU A 251 64.32 40.33 -47.73
CA GLU A 251 64.07 40.79 -49.10
C GLU A 251 64.69 42.18 -49.35
N GLN A 252 64.57 43.10 -48.38
CA GLN A 252 65.21 44.42 -48.45
C GLN A 252 66.74 44.33 -48.46
N VAL A 253 67.34 43.43 -47.68
CA VAL A 253 68.79 43.19 -47.69
C VAL A 253 69.23 42.68 -49.07
N ASP A 254 68.52 41.70 -49.63
CA ASP A 254 68.84 41.13 -50.94
C ASP A 254 68.75 42.19 -52.05
N GLU A 255 67.75 43.08 -52.00
CA GLU A 255 67.62 44.19 -52.94
C GLU A 255 68.79 45.18 -52.81
N LYS A 256 69.18 45.54 -51.58
CA LYS A 256 70.33 46.42 -51.34
C LYS A 256 71.64 45.78 -51.80
N ASP A 257 71.81 44.48 -51.62
CA ASP A 257 72.99 43.76 -52.12
C ASP A 257 73.07 43.76 -53.65
N ARG A 258 71.93 43.58 -54.35
CA ARG A 258 71.87 43.74 -55.83
C ARG A 258 72.29 45.14 -56.26
N MET A 259 71.81 46.18 -55.58
CA MET A 259 72.20 47.57 -55.87
C MET A 259 73.69 47.81 -55.63
N ILE A 260 74.24 47.26 -54.54
CA ILE A 260 75.67 47.33 -54.22
C ILE A 260 76.48 46.68 -55.35
N ASP A 261 76.10 45.51 -55.84
CA ASP A 261 76.83 44.82 -56.90
C ASP A 261 76.73 45.55 -58.25
N ALA A 262 75.58 46.11 -58.58
CA ALA A 262 75.40 46.97 -59.75
C ALA A 262 76.30 48.21 -59.70
N LEU A 263 76.36 48.91 -58.55
CA LEU A 263 77.23 50.07 -58.39
C LEU A 263 78.71 49.70 -58.37
N LYS A 264 79.10 48.58 -57.73
CA LYS A 264 80.49 48.06 -57.80
C LYS A 264 80.91 47.86 -59.25
N TYR A 265 80.04 47.28 -60.08
CA TYR A 265 80.29 47.09 -61.49
C TYR A 265 80.48 48.44 -62.22
N GLN A 266 79.60 49.41 -62.00
CA GLN A 266 79.73 50.76 -62.59
C GLN A 266 81.02 51.47 -62.17
N VAL A 267 81.38 51.43 -60.89
CA VAL A 267 82.65 51.99 -60.39
C VAL A 267 83.85 51.30 -61.03
N ALA A 268 83.81 49.97 -61.20
CA ALA A 268 84.86 49.21 -61.86
C ALA A 268 85.01 49.59 -63.35
N VAL A 269 83.90 49.76 -64.07
CA VAL A 269 83.90 50.20 -65.49
C VAL A 269 84.50 51.60 -65.63
N LEU A 270 84.05 52.58 -64.81
CA LEU A 270 84.57 53.95 -64.81
C LEU A 270 86.04 54.05 -64.35
N SER A 271 86.52 53.04 -63.63
CA SER A 271 87.93 52.94 -63.26
C SER A 271 88.81 52.45 -64.43
N ARG A 272 88.21 51.78 -65.43
CA ARG A 272 88.90 51.21 -66.60
C ARG A 272 88.83 52.10 -67.86
N THR A 273 87.92 53.06 -67.95
CA THR A 273 87.79 53.97 -69.11
C THR A 273 89.00 54.91 -69.24
N SER A 274 89.62 54.94 -70.43
CA SER A 274 90.93 55.56 -70.68
C SER A 274 90.90 57.09 -70.86
N ALA A 275 91.81 57.75 -70.14
CA ALA A 275 92.54 59.00 -70.40
C ALA A 275 91.86 60.31 -70.89
N GLY A 276 90.72 60.29 -71.59
CA GLY A 276 90.19 61.50 -72.25
C GLY A 276 89.51 62.53 -71.33
N ASP A 277 88.87 62.09 -70.23
CA ASP A 277 88.02 62.95 -69.39
C ASP A 277 88.24 62.72 -67.88
N LYS A 278 89.51 62.71 -67.45
CA LYS A 278 89.92 62.32 -66.07
C LYS A 278 89.26 63.13 -64.94
N LYS A 279 88.95 64.42 -65.14
CA LYS A 279 88.33 65.25 -64.09
C LYS A 279 86.84 64.94 -63.90
N LYS A 280 86.07 64.79 -64.99
CA LYS A 280 84.63 64.48 -64.93
C LYS A 280 84.39 63.04 -64.46
N THR A 281 85.18 62.09 -64.97
CA THR A 281 85.11 60.67 -64.55
C THR A 281 85.48 60.46 -63.08
N LYS A 282 86.43 61.23 -62.54
CA LYS A 282 86.77 61.21 -61.11
C LYS A 282 85.62 61.72 -60.24
N ALA A 283 84.99 62.85 -60.58
CA ALA A 283 83.87 63.38 -59.80
C ALA A 283 82.66 62.42 -59.76
N VAL A 284 82.35 61.76 -60.88
CA VAL A 284 81.30 60.73 -60.96
C VAL A 284 81.67 59.49 -60.17
N ARG A 285 82.92 59.02 -60.26
CA ARG A 285 83.43 57.90 -59.45
C ARG A 285 83.35 58.20 -57.95
N ASP A 286 83.79 59.37 -57.52
CA ASP A 286 83.79 59.76 -56.10
C ASP A 286 82.35 59.92 -55.56
N ARG A 287 81.38 60.24 -56.42
CA ARG A 287 79.95 60.23 -56.08
C ARG A 287 79.41 58.80 -55.95
N LEU A 288 79.66 57.93 -56.92
CA LEU A 288 79.22 56.53 -56.88
C LEU A 288 79.89 55.74 -55.73
N GLN A 289 81.12 56.08 -55.36
CA GLN A 289 81.80 55.51 -54.19
C GLN A 289 81.13 55.92 -52.87
N ARG A 290 80.66 57.17 -52.76
CA ARG A 290 79.88 57.62 -51.60
C ARG A 290 78.52 56.93 -51.54
N GLU A 291 77.82 56.81 -52.66
CA GLU A 291 76.55 56.07 -52.74
C GLU A 291 76.73 54.58 -52.39
N LEU A 292 77.83 53.95 -52.84
CA LEU A 292 78.21 52.60 -52.44
C LEU A 292 78.46 52.45 -50.94
N HIS A 293 79.11 53.44 -50.33
CA HIS A 293 79.38 53.42 -48.90
C HIS A 293 78.09 53.51 -48.10
N ASN A 294 77.21 54.44 -48.46
CA ASN A 294 75.90 54.61 -47.82
C ASN A 294 75.05 53.33 -47.93
N LEU A 295 74.98 52.72 -49.12
CA LEU A 295 74.24 51.47 -49.29
C LEU A 295 74.84 50.30 -48.50
N ARG A 296 76.16 50.23 -48.34
CA ARG A 296 76.81 49.24 -47.47
C ARG A 296 76.49 49.46 -46.00
N GLU A 297 76.40 50.70 -45.54
CA GLU A 297 76.00 51.02 -44.17
C GLU A 297 74.53 50.66 -43.94
N GLU A 298 73.64 50.98 -44.88
CA GLU A 298 72.22 50.61 -44.83
C GLU A 298 72.04 49.08 -44.81
N ALA A 299 72.71 48.34 -45.72
CA ALA A 299 72.66 46.89 -45.75
C ALA A 299 73.24 46.26 -44.47
N SER A 300 74.32 46.83 -43.92
CA SER A 300 74.89 46.39 -42.64
C SER A 300 73.93 46.62 -41.46
N SER A 301 73.23 47.76 -41.45
CA SER A 301 72.20 48.06 -40.45
C SER A 301 71.02 47.07 -40.54
N LEU A 302 70.51 46.82 -41.74
CA LEU A 302 69.44 45.86 -41.98
C LEU A 302 69.85 44.43 -41.61
N ARG A 303 71.07 44.00 -41.92
CA ARG A 303 71.60 42.68 -41.50
C ARG A 303 71.69 42.55 -39.98
N LYS A 304 72.05 43.62 -39.27
CA LYS A 304 72.02 43.65 -37.79
C LYS A 304 70.58 43.52 -37.28
N GLN A 305 69.62 44.18 -37.91
CA GLN A 305 68.20 44.03 -37.59
C GLN A 305 67.70 42.61 -37.83
N VAL A 306 68.03 41.97 -38.96
CA VAL A 306 67.69 40.55 -39.22
C VAL A 306 68.26 39.64 -38.14
N LYS A 307 69.51 39.87 -37.72
CA LYS A 307 70.14 39.05 -36.67
C LYS A 307 69.48 39.26 -35.30
N ALA A 308 69.11 40.49 -34.97
CA ALA A 308 68.40 40.81 -33.72
C ALA A 308 66.97 40.23 -33.70
N LEU A 309 66.24 40.34 -34.82
CA LEU A 309 64.89 39.79 -34.94
C LEU A 309 64.91 38.25 -35.00
N GLY A 310 65.91 37.64 -35.64
CA GLY A 310 66.08 36.19 -35.68
C GLY A 310 66.40 35.59 -34.31
N THR A 311 67.29 36.22 -33.54
CA THR A 311 67.59 35.79 -32.16
C THR A 311 66.41 36.01 -31.21
N ALA A 312 65.62 37.07 -31.39
CA ALA A 312 64.39 37.28 -30.64
C ALA A 312 63.32 36.22 -30.95
N ALA A 313 63.21 35.80 -32.22
CA ALA A 313 62.30 34.73 -32.63
C ALA A 313 62.74 33.36 -32.09
N GLU A 314 64.03 33.05 -32.08
CA GLU A 314 64.58 31.79 -31.54
C GLU A 314 64.46 31.70 -30.00
N MET A 315 64.78 32.77 -29.27
CA MET A 315 64.64 32.79 -27.80
C MET A 315 63.17 32.74 -27.35
N GLY A 316 62.25 33.26 -28.15
CA GLY A 316 60.80 33.15 -27.91
C GLY A 316 60.27 31.72 -28.05
N VAL A 317 60.97 30.86 -28.80
CA VAL A 317 60.64 29.43 -28.97
C VAL A 317 61.18 28.60 -27.81
N ASP A 318 62.39 28.88 -27.31
CA ASP A 318 63.05 28.04 -26.30
C ASP A 318 62.70 28.36 -24.84
N THR A 319 62.17 29.54 -24.53
CA THR A 319 61.90 29.95 -23.13
C THR A 319 60.47 29.68 -22.63
N ARG A 320 59.57 29.18 -23.48
CA ARG A 320 58.13 29.04 -23.13
C ARG A 320 57.49 27.68 -23.50
N VAL A 321 58.29 26.71 -23.96
CA VAL A 321 57.89 25.29 -24.08
C VAL A 321 58.11 24.58 -22.75
#